data_AF-A0A9J6G2M7-F1
#
_entry.id   AF-A0A9J6G2M7-F1
#
_cell.length_a   1.000
_cell.length_b   1.000
_cell.length_c   1.000
_cell.angle_alpha   90.00
_cell.angle_beta   90.00
_cell.angle_gamma   90.00
#
_symmetry.space_group_name_H-M   'P 1'
#
loop_
_entity.id
_entity.type
_entity.pdbx_description
1 polymer ?
#
loop_
_entity_poly.entity_id
_entity_poly.type
_entity_poly.pdbx_seq_one_letter_code
_entity_poly.pdbx_strand_id
1 'polypeptide(L)'
;MATGGAPEDDCGESDGAFAACSSHSKPAPSAGAQFAHEATVLFNNGWFGDAAELFTVAINAEPNNPYYYEGRSQCYSALGDLEEAYDDAALAVGLGPRMASCRLQLGKTQLALGMHRAARWSFECVLQANPELPEAREELQALMDRWGTDAGVGDERAEARNDRHDQGAAGAETGPETTETTPLLTQVFENTEWKRANPGGDT
;
A
#
# COMPACT_ATOMS: atom_id res chain seq x y z
N MET A 1 22.69 71.41 -51.98
CA MET A 1 22.67 69.98 -52.31
C MET A 1 24.06 69.43 -52.01
N ALA A 2 24.20 68.67 -50.93
CA ALA A 2 25.45 68.03 -50.47
C ALA A 2 25.02 66.70 -49.78
N THR A 3 25.21 65.53 -50.42
CA THR A 3 26.35 64.57 -50.35
C THR A 3 26.30 63.56 -49.20
N GLY A 4 26.54 62.29 -49.53
CA GLY A 4 26.85 61.15 -48.63
C GLY A 4 25.65 60.23 -48.41
N GLY A 5 25.66 58.92 -48.63
CA GLY A 5 26.73 57.91 -48.49
C GLY A 5 26.33 56.96 -47.35
N ALA A 6 25.96 55.71 -47.65
CA ALA A 6 25.67 54.63 -46.67
C ALA A 6 26.95 54.27 -45.87
N PRO A 7 26.93 53.71 -44.64
CA PRO A 7 26.22 52.50 -44.16
C PRO A 7 25.50 52.75 -42.80
N GLU A 8 24.85 51.84 -42.07
CA GLU A 8 25.37 50.68 -41.32
C GLU A 8 24.20 50.00 -40.55
N ASP A 9 24.23 48.67 -40.50
CA ASP A 9 23.37 47.81 -39.66
C ASP A 9 23.47 48.22 -38.18
N ASP A 10 22.40 48.79 -37.64
CA ASP A 10 22.17 48.88 -36.20
C ASP A 10 21.11 47.84 -35.83
N CYS A 11 21.57 46.61 -35.57
CA CYS A 11 20.83 45.66 -34.75
C CYS A 11 20.87 46.15 -33.29
N GLY A 12 20.15 47.24 -33.04
CA GLY A 12 19.85 47.80 -31.74
C GLY A 12 18.80 46.95 -31.04
N GLU A 13 19.18 46.50 -29.86
CA GLU A 13 18.53 45.51 -29.01
C GLU A 13 17.17 45.97 -28.45
N SER A 14 16.41 44.96 -28.00
CA SER A 14 15.37 44.98 -26.97
C SER A 14 14.00 45.57 -27.29
N ASP A 15 13.03 44.68 -27.53
CA ASP A 15 11.68 44.79 -26.94
C ASP A 15 10.95 43.42 -26.94
N GLY A 16 10.51 43.00 -25.75
CA GLY A 16 9.17 42.42 -25.65
C GLY A 16 8.97 40.92 -25.42
N ALA A 17 9.70 40.31 -24.49
CA ALA A 17 9.17 39.31 -23.53
C ALA A 17 8.28 38.15 -24.06
N PHE A 18 8.82 37.29 -24.92
CA PHE A 18 8.35 35.91 -25.06
C PHE A 18 9.51 34.93 -24.77
N ALA A 19 10.04 35.01 -23.56
CA ALA A 19 11.05 34.07 -23.08
C ALA A 19 10.63 33.57 -21.70
N ALA A 20 9.82 32.53 -21.71
CA ALA A 20 9.93 31.36 -20.85
C ALA A 20 10.83 31.54 -19.60
N CYS A 21 10.38 32.33 -18.63
CA CYS A 21 10.87 32.21 -17.27
C CYS A 21 9.94 31.25 -16.54
N SER A 22 9.99 29.98 -16.95
CA SER A 22 9.66 28.87 -16.06
C SER A 22 10.82 28.78 -15.06
N SER A 23 10.84 29.76 -14.16
CA SER A 23 11.71 29.77 -13.00
C SER A 23 11.59 28.41 -12.33
N HIS A 24 12.71 27.73 -12.25
CA HIS A 24 12.85 26.42 -11.62
C HIS A 24 12.64 26.53 -10.10
N SER A 25 11.45 26.91 -9.65
CA SER A 25 11.03 26.64 -8.29
C SER A 25 10.75 25.14 -8.25
N LYS A 26 11.59 24.38 -7.55
CA LYS A 26 11.22 23.02 -7.11
C LYS A 26 9.77 23.11 -6.61
N PRO A 27 8.83 22.28 -7.11
CA PRO A 27 7.47 22.31 -6.60
C PRO A 27 7.56 22.19 -5.09
N ALA A 28 6.84 23.07 -4.38
CA ALA A 28 6.83 23.02 -2.92
C ALA A 28 6.51 21.57 -2.52
N PRO A 29 7.27 20.98 -1.56
CA PRO A 29 6.98 19.63 -1.13
C PRO A 29 5.52 19.58 -0.73
N SER A 30 4.77 18.62 -1.30
CA SER A 30 3.38 18.42 -0.94
C SER A 30 3.27 18.27 0.57
N ALA A 31 2.14 18.66 1.15
CA ALA A 31 1.96 18.58 2.60
C ALA A 31 2.29 17.17 3.12
N GLY A 32 1.90 16.11 2.39
CA GLY A 32 2.26 14.73 2.72
C GLY A 32 3.77 14.45 2.68
N ALA A 33 4.49 14.97 1.69
CA ALA A 33 5.94 14.81 1.59
C ALA A 33 6.70 15.49 2.75
N GLN A 34 6.20 16.61 3.27
CA GLN A 34 6.80 17.28 4.44
C GLN A 34 6.66 16.42 5.70
N PHE A 35 5.45 15.93 5.97
CA PHE A 35 5.20 15.05 7.13
C PHE A 35 5.98 13.74 7.03
N ALA A 36 6.10 13.15 5.84
CA ALA A 36 6.91 11.95 5.64
C ALA A 36 8.41 12.19 5.86
N HIS A 37 8.92 13.36 5.49
CA HIS A 37 10.30 13.72 5.77
C HIS A 37 10.54 13.85 7.28
N GLU A 38 9.65 14.53 7.99
CA GLU A 38 9.71 14.65 9.45
C GLU A 38 9.58 13.29 10.15
N ALA A 39 8.66 12.44 9.68
CA ALA A 39 8.52 11.06 10.16
C ALA A 39 9.81 10.25 10.00
N THR A 40 10.50 10.41 8.88
CA THR A 40 11.81 9.75 8.64
C THR A 40 12.87 10.25 9.62
N VAL A 41 12.87 11.54 9.96
CA VAL A 41 13.77 12.10 10.97
C VAL A 41 13.45 11.52 12.36
N LEU A 42 12.18 11.42 12.73
CA LEU A 42 11.76 10.80 13.99
C LEU A 42 12.11 9.31 14.05
N PHE A 43 11.95 8.59 12.95
CA PHE A 43 12.34 7.19 12.82
C PHE A 43 13.85 7.01 13.09
N ASN A 44 14.69 7.86 12.49
CA ASN A 44 16.14 7.84 12.74
C ASN A 44 16.52 8.21 14.17
N ASN A 45 15.68 8.99 14.86
CA ASN A 45 15.84 9.32 16.28
C ASN A 45 15.33 8.20 17.21
N GLY A 46 14.74 7.14 16.67
CA GLY A 46 14.19 6.00 17.42
C GLY A 46 12.77 6.25 17.98
N TRP A 47 12.11 7.33 17.58
CA TRP A 47 10.74 7.64 18.02
C TRP A 47 9.74 7.06 17.03
N PHE A 48 9.62 5.73 17.06
CA PHE A 48 8.81 4.98 16.09
C PHE A 48 7.30 5.25 16.21
N GLY A 49 6.80 5.51 17.42
CA GLY A 49 5.39 5.86 17.65
C GLY A 49 5.00 7.19 17.00
N ASP A 50 5.73 8.26 17.31
CA ASP A 50 5.49 9.58 16.72
C ASP A 50 5.70 9.57 15.19
N ALA A 51 6.68 8.80 14.71
CA ALA A 51 6.90 8.62 13.27
C ALA A 51 5.69 7.96 12.57
N ALA A 52 5.08 6.93 13.19
CA ALA A 52 3.89 6.27 12.63
C ALA A 52 2.67 7.21 12.56
N GLU A 53 2.50 8.08 13.56
CA GLU A 53 1.46 9.12 13.55
C GLU A 53 1.67 10.12 12.41
N LEU A 54 2.90 10.61 12.22
CA LEU A 54 3.22 11.51 11.11
C LEU A 54 3.04 10.85 9.74
N PHE A 55 3.40 9.57 9.60
CA PHE A 55 3.10 8.83 8.37
C PHE A 55 1.59 8.68 8.15
N THR A 56 0.79 8.52 9.21
CA THR A 56 -0.67 8.48 9.10
C THR A 56 -1.24 9.82 8.64
N VAL A 57 -0.69 10.94 9.13
CA VAL A 57 -1.03 12.28 8.61
C VAL A 57 -0.64 12.42 7.14
N ALA A 58 0.53 11.91 6.74
CA ALA A 58 0.97 11.91 5.35
C ALA A 58 0.05 11.08 4.44
N ILE A 59 -0.39 9.90 4.90
CA ILE A 59 -1.36 9.03 4.20
C ILE A 59 -2.71 9.73 4.05
N ASN A 60 -3.19 10.43 5.09
CA ASN A 60 -4.44 11.18 5.01
C ASN A 60 -4.38 12.33 3.99
N ALA A 61 -3.21 12.94 3.81
CA ALA A 61 -3.01 13.95 2.78
C ALA A 61 -2.93 13.33 1.37
N GLU A 62 -2.24 12.19 1.24
CA GLU A 62 -1.92 11.54 -0.03
C GLU A 62 -2.01 10.01 0.09
N PRO A 63 -3.23 9.44 -0.02
CA PRO A 63 -3.49 8.03 0.29
C PRO A 63 -3.00 7.05 -0.79
N ASN A 64 -2.54 7.54 -1.94
CA ASN A 64 -2.09 6.69 -3.05
C ASN A 64 -0.57 6.57 -3.14
N ASN A 65 0.17 7.10 -2.14
CA ASN A 65 1.62 7.05 -2.17
C ASN A 65 2.16 5.83 -1.40
N PRO A 66 2.71 4.81 -2.10
CA PRO A 66 3.24 3.59 -1.46
C PRO A 66 4.38 3.86 -0.48
N TYR A 67 5.12 4.97 -0.63
CA TYR A 67 6.22 5.32 0.26
C TYR A 67 5.77 5.58 1.70
N TYR A 68 4.57 6.14 1.90
CA TYR A 68 4.08 6.44 3.26
C TYR A 68 3.65 5.17 4.00
N TYR A 69 3.04 4.22 3.28
CA TYR A 69 2.72 2.90 3.82
C TYR A 69 3.99 2.11 4.15
N GLU A 70 5.02 2.17 3.29
CA GLU A 70 6.32 1.57 3.57
C GLU A 70 6.97 2.18 4.82
N GLY A 71 6.94 3.51 4.96
CA GLY A 71 7.49 4.19 6.13
C GLY A 71 6.75 3.82 7.42
N ARG A 72 5.42 3.72 7.36
CA ARG A 72 4.60 3.31 8.50
C ARG A 72 4.82 1.84 8.87
N SER A 73 4.92 0.94 7.88
CA SER A 73 5.21 -0.48 8.13
C SER A 73 6.57 -0.69 8.81
N GLN A 74 7.57 0.13 8.49
CA GLN A 74 8.86 0.14 9.17
C GLN A 74 8.74 0.56 10.63
N CYS A 75 7.94 1.59 10.90
CA CYS A 75 7.69 2.04 12.27
C CYS A 75 7.01 0.95 13.09
N TYR A 76 5.94 0.31 12.56
CA TYR A 76 5.27 -0.79 13.24
C TYR A 76 6.17 -2.02 13.43
N SER A 77 7.01 -2.34 12.44
CA SER A 77 7.99 -3.42 12.58
C SER A 77 8.99 -3.15 13.72
N ALA A 78 9.39 -1.89 13.90
CA ALA A 78 10.27 -1.48 15.00
C ALA A 78 9.57 -1.43 16.37
N LEU A 79 8.26 -1.17 16.40
CA LEU A 79 7.43 -1.22 17.61
C LEU A 79 7.09 -2.66 18.04
N GLY A 80 7.19 -3.63 17.12
CA GLY A 80 6.83 -5.03 17.35
C GLY A 80 5.40 -5.38 16.92
N ASP A 81 4.66 -4.42 16.37
CA ASP A 81 3.33 -4.58 15.80
C ASP A 81 3.43 -5.17 14.38
N LEU A 82 3.89 -6.42 14.32
CA LEU A 82 4.24 -7.10 13.06
C LEU A 82 3.02 -7.38 12.18
N GLU A 83 1.83 -7.47 12.76
CA GLU A 83 0.59 -7.73 12.01
C GLU A 83 0.17 -6.50 11.20
N GLU A 84 0.15 -5.34 11.85
CA GLU A 84 -0.14 -4.04 11.25
C GLU A 84 0.93 -3.66 10.23
N ALA A 85 2.20 -3.94 10.55
CA ALA A 85 3.31 -3.75 9.61
C ALA A 85 3.12 -4.57 8.33
N TYR A 86 2.62 -5.80 8.44
CA TYR A 86 2.41 -6.65 7.26
C TYR A 86 1.30 -6.10 6.38
N ASP A 87 0.18 -5.68 6.97
CA ASP A 87 -0.95 -5.15 6.20
C ASP A 87 -0.55 -3.86 5.45
N ASP A 88 0.20 -2.97 6.10
CA ASP A 88 0.74 -1.77 5.45
C ASP A 88 1.76 -2.09 4.35
N ALA A 89 2.66 -3.05 4.59
CA ALA A 89 3.64 -3.45 3.57
C ALA A 89 2.96 -4.13 2.36
N ALA A 90 1.92 -4.93 2.58
CA ALA A 90 1.14 -5.55 1.52
C ALA A 90 0.41 -4.50 0.68
N LEU A 91 -0.21 -3.51 1.33
CA LEU A 91 -0.85 -2.37 0.67
C LEU A 91 0.17 -1.55 -0.14
N ALA A 92 1.35 -1.29 0.42
CA ALA A 92 2.43 -0.57 -0.27
C ALA A 92 2.85 -1.28 -1.57
N VAL A 93 2.96 -2.61 -1.56
CA VAL A 93 3.26 -3.41 -2.76
C VAL A 93 2.10 -3.39 -3.76
N GLY A 94 0.85 -3.38 -3.29
CA GLY A 94 -0.34 -3.25 -4.14
C GLY A 94 -0.40 -1.89 -4.86
N LEU A 95 -0.09 -0.81 -4.16
CA LEU A 95 -0.06 0.56 -4.71
C LEU A 95 1.16 0.78 -5.62
N GLY A 96 2.31 0.21 -5.25
CA GLY A 96 3.59 0.40 -5.93
C GLY A 96 4.25 -0.91 -6.34
N PRO A 97 3.70 -1.70 -7.27
CA PRO A 97 4.24 -3.02 -7.64
C PRO A 97 5.61 -2.94 -8.35
N ARG A 98 6.07 -1.74 -8.71
CA ARG A 98 7.39 -1.49 -9.28
C ARG A 98 8.43 -1.08 -8.25
N MET A 99 8.01 -0.77 -7.01
CA MET A 99 8.92 -0.34 -5.96
C MET A 99 9.55 -1.55 -5.28
N ALA A 100 10.83 -1.75 -5.55
CA ALA A 100 11.62 -2.80 -4.92
C ALA A 100 11.73 -2.61 -3.39
N SER A 101 11.75 -1.37 -2.89
CA SER A 101 11.80 -1.07 -1.46
C SER A 101 10.56 -1.60 -0.72
N CYS A 102 9.36 -1.39 -1.26
CA CYS A 102 8.13 -1.89 -0.67
C CYS A 102 8.09 -3.42 -0.59
N ARG A 103 8.52 -4.12 -1.66
CA ARG A 103 8.61 -5.59 -1.65
C ARG A 103 9.70 -6.10 -0.70
N LEU A 104 10.83 -5.39 -0.61
CA LEU A 104 11.87 -5.72 0.33
C LEU A 104 11.35 -5.62 1.77
N GLN A 105 10.62 -4.54 2.09
CA GLN A 105 10.01 -4.39 3.41
C GLN A 105 8.99 -5.47 3.71
N LEU A 106 8.12 -5.81 2.76
CA LEU A 106 7.20 -6.95 2.92
C LEU A 106 7.95 -8.24 3.25
N GLY A 107 9.06 -8.53 2.57
CA GLY A 107 9.90 -9.70 2.87
C GLY A 107 10.50 -9.67 4.27
N LYS A 108 10.96 -8.50 4.75
CA LYS A 108 11.48 -8.32 6.11
C LYS A 108 10.40 -8.52 7.17
N THR A 109 9.21 -7.95 6.98
CA THR A 109 8.09 -8.14 7.90
C THR A 109 7.61 -9.60 7.90
N GLN A 110 7.58 -10.27 6.74
CA GLN A 110 7.30 -11.70 6.64
C GLN A 110 8.33 -12.55 7.41
N LEU A 111 9.62 -12.21 7.31
CA LEU A 111 10.66 -12.86 8.11
C LEU A 111 10.42 -12.70 9.61
N ALA A 112 10.06 -11.50 10.05
CA ALA A 112 9.76 -11.22 11.46
C ALA A 112 8.53 -11.99 11.96
N LEU A 113 7.53 -12.20 11.09
CA LEU A 113 6.34 -13.00 11.39
C LEU A 113 6.57 -14.52 11.38
N GLY A 114 7.75 -14.98 10.93
CA GLY A 114 8.07 -16.39 10.77
C GLY A 114 7.64 -16.99 9.42
N MET A 115 7.22 -16.15 8.48
CA MET A 115 6.76 -16.56 7.15
C MET A 115 7.93 -16.74 6.18
N HIS A 116 8.79 -17.71 6.46
CA HIS A 116 10.06 -17.91 5.76
C HIS A 116 9.89 -18.19 4.26
N ARG A 117 8.85 -18.93 3.88
CA ARG A 117 8.60 -19.26 2.47
C ARG A 117 8.14 -18.03 1.69
N ALA A 118 7.22 -17.25 2.26
CA ALA A 118 6.74 -16.02 1.66
C ALA A 118 7.86 -14.96 1.56
N ALA A 119 8.65 -14.80 2.62
CA ALA A 119 9.76 -13.87 2.64
C ALA A 119 10.81 -14.18 1.57
N ARG A 120 11.17 -15.45 1.41
CA ARG A 120 12.09 -15.89 0.36
C ARG A 120 11.59 -15.50 -1.02
N TRP A 121 10.31 -15.76 -1.31
CA TRP A 121 9.70 -15.39 -2.59
C TRP A 121 9.76 -13.87 -2.81
N SER A 122 9.46 -13.08 -1.78
CA SER A 122 9.54 -11.61 -1.83
C SER A 122 10.96 -11.13 -2.17
N PHE A 123 12.00 -11.68 -1.54
CA PHE A 123 13.39 -11.32 -1.84
C PHE A 123 13.85 -11.78 -3.23
N GLU A 124 13.46 -12.98 -3.66
CA GLU A 124 13.74 -13.48 -5.01
C GLU A 124 13.10 -12.55 -6.06
N CYS A 125 11.85 -12.11 -5.85
CA CYS A 125 11.18 -11.13 -6.72
C CYS A 125 11.92 -9.79 -6.76
N VAL A 126 12.43 -9.32 -5.63
CA VAL A 126 13.22 -8.07 -5.56
C VAL A 126 14.52 -8.20 -6.35
N LEU A 127 15.24 -9.31 -6.21
CA LEU A 127 16.49 -9.56 -6.93
C LEU A 127 16.26 -9.79 -8.43
N GLN A 128 15.12 -10.34 -8.81
CA GLN A 128 14.75 -10.47 -10.22
C GLN A 128 14.48 -9.10 -10.87
N ALA A 129 13.86 -8.18 -10.13
CA ALA A 129 13.62 -6.82 -10.60
C ALA A 129 14.90 -5.98 -10.59
N ASN A 130 15.64 -6.03 -9.48
CA ASN A 130 16.85 -5.26 -9.23
C ASN A 130 17.95 -6.19 -8.67
N PRO A 131 18.77 -6.80 -9.55
CA PRO A 131 19.80 -7.76 -9.13
C PRO A 131 20.96 -7.13 -8.37
N GLU A 132 21.12 -5.81 -8.44
CA GLU A 132 22.19 -5.06 -7.79
C GLU A 132 21.84 -4.57 -6.38
N LEU A 133 20.68 -4.93 -5.82
CA LEU A 133 20.31 -4.51 -4.48
C LEU A 133 20.98 -5.43 -3.43
N PRO A 134 22.05 -4.98 -2.74
CA PRO A 134 22.79 -5.84 -1.81
C PRO A 134 21.94 -6.25 -0.63
N GLU A 135 21.06 -5.37 -0.16
CA GLU A 135 20.20 -5.60 1.01
C GLU A 135 19.28 -6.80 0.81
N ALA A 136 18.64 -6.94 -0.36
CA ALA A 136 17.81 -8.11 -0.67
C ALA A 136 18.62 -9.41 -0.72
N ARG A 137 19.86 -9.33 -1.20
CA ARG A 137 20.76 -10.49 -1.29
C ARG A 137 21.24 -10.93 0.09
N GLU A 138 21.58 -9.97 0.94
CA GLU A 138 22.01 -10.22 2.32
C GLU A 138 20.88 -10.85 3.14
N GLU A 139 19.66 -10.31 3.06
CA GLU A 139 18.48 -10.86 3.74
C GLU A 139 18.14 -12.27 3.24
N LEU A 140 18.19 -12.51 1.92
CA LEU A 140 17.98 -13.84 1.34
C LEU A 140 19.07 -14.81 1.79
N GLN A 141 20.33 -14.40 1.81
CA GLN A 141 21.43 -15.25 2.26
C GLN A 141 21.30 -15.59 3.75
N ALA A 142 20.99 -14.60 4.60
CA ALA A 142 20.74 -14.81 6.02
C ALA A 142 19.57 -15.75 6.28
N LEU A 143 18.50 -15.65 5.48
CA LEU A 143 17.37 -16.57 5.52
C LEU A 143 17.81 -18.00 5.20
N MET A 144 18.59 -18.19 4.13
CA MET A 144 19.09 -19.50 3.71
C MET A 144 20.07 -20.10 4.73
N ASP A 145 20.94 -19.29 5.33
CA ASP A 145 21.91 -19.74 6.33
C ASP A 145 21.21 -20.20 7.62
N ARG A 146 20.10 -19.53 7.99
CA ARG A 146 19.36 -19.82 9.23
C ARG A 146 18.37 -20.97 9.11
N TRP A 147 17.68 -21.10 7.99
CA TRP A 147 16.58 -22.06 7.79
C TRP A 147 16.85 -23.10 6.69
N GLY A 148 17.95 -22.98 5.95
CA GLY A 148 18.32 -23.94 4.90
C GLY A 148 17.28 -24.04 3.78
N THR A 149 17.36 -25.12 2.99
CA THR A 149 16.33 -25.47 2.00
C THR A 149 15.01 -25.92 2.62
N ASP A 150 14.97 -26.09 3.96
CA ASP A 150 13.86 -26.65 4.72
C ASP A 150 12.93 -25.59 5.32
N ALA A 151 12.75 -24.46 4.62
CA ALA A 151 11.71 -23.47 4.92
C ALA A 151 10.27 -24.05 4.95
N GLY A 152 10.11 -25.37 4.82
CA GLY A 152 8.85 -26.11 4.89
C GLY A 152 8.43 -26.54 6.30
N VAL A 153 9.24 -26.37 7.35
CA VAL A 153 8.88 -26.80 8.72
C VAL A 153 8.58 -25.59 9.60
N GLY A 154 7.40 -24.98 9.46
CA GLY A 154 6.90 -24.00 10.44
C GLY A 154 5.97 -22.90 9.93
N ASP A 155 5.64 -22.85 8.63
CA ASP A 155 4.91 -21.74 8.03
C ASP A 155 3.36 -21.85 8.17
N GLU A 156 2.86 -22.30 9.31
CA GLU A 156 1.40 -22.40 9.57
C GLU A 156 0.72 -21.01 9.64
N ARG A 157 1.50 -19.94 9.88
CA ARG A 157 1.00 -18.57 10.02
C ARG A 157 0.72 -17.87 8.69
N ALA A 158 1.44 -18.19 7.61
CA ALA A 158 1.23 -17.54 6.31
C ALA A 158 -0.09 -17.95 5.64
N GLU A 159 -0.44 -19.24 5.71
CA GLU A 159 -1.65 -19.78 5.07
C GLU A 159 -2.92 -19.19 5.69
N ALA A 160 -3.00 -19.12 7.02
CA ALA A 160 -4.17 -18.57 7.74
C ALA A 160 -4.43 -17.06 7.51
N ARG A 161 -3.46 -16.31 6.98
CA ARG A 161 -3.63 -14.88 6.69
C ARG A 161 -3.99 -14.63 5.22
N ASN A 162 -3.44 -15.40 4.29
CA ASN A 162 -3.80 -15.27 2.87
C ASN A 162 -5.30 -15.52 2.65
N ASP A 163 -5.89 -16.46 3.42
CA ASP A 163 -7.33 -16.72 3.42
C ASP A 163 -8.17 -15.50 3.84
N ARG A 164 -7.67 -14.64 4.73
CA ARG A 164 -8.37 -13.40 5.15
C ARG A 164 -8.30 -12.31 4.09
N HIS A 165 -7.19 -12.20 3.37
CA HIS A 165 -7.03 -11.20 2.32
C HIS A 165 -7.89 -11.56 1.08
N ASP A 166 -8.03 -12.84 0.77
CA ASP A 166 -8.89 -13.32 -0.33
C ASP A 166 -10.40 -13.19 0.01
N GLN A 167 -10.78 -13.42 1.27
CA GLN A 167 -12.15 -13.19 1.76
C GLN A 167 -12.56 -11.71 1.81
N GLY A 168 -11.60 -10.77 1.77
CA GLY A 168 -11.86 -9.33 1.69
C GLY A 168 -12.09 -8.79 0.28
N ALA A 169 -11.69 -9.54 -0.76
CA ALA A 169 -11.86 -9.15 -2.16
C ALA A 169 -13.09 -9.77 -2.83
N ALA A 170 -13.68 -10.84 -2.27
CA ALA A 170 -14.88 -11.51 -2.78
C ALA A 170 -16.21 -10.85 -2.33
N GLY A 171 -16.18 -9.56 -1.98
CA GLY A 171 -17.34 -8.77 -1.55
C GLY A 171 -17.99 -7.92 -2.65
N ALA A 172 -17.72 -8.20 -3.93
CA ALA A 172 -18.42 -7.58 -5.06
C ALA A 172 -19.31 -8.64 -5.75
N GLU A 173 -20.55 -8.70 -5.25
CA GLU A 173 -21.77 -8.95 -6.03
C GLU A 173 -21.70 -9.93 -7.22
N THR A 174 -21.87 -11.22 -6.93
CA THR A 174 -22.55 -12.14 -7.84
C THR A 174 -23.72 -12.78 -7.10
N GLY A 175 -24.90 -12.18 -7.25
CA GLY A 175 -26.14 -12.79 -6.79
C GLY A 175 -26.46 -14.02 -7.63
N PRO A 176 -26.88 -15.16 -7.05
CA PRO A 176 -27.34 -16.28 -7.84
C PRO A 176 -28.73 -15.96 -8.41
N GLU A 177 -28.81 -15.96 -9.74
CA GLU A 177 -30.03 -15.95 -10.53
C GLU A 177 -30.95 -17.11 -10.11
N THR A 178 -32.04 -16.80 -9.41
CA THR A 178 -33.16 -17.74 -9.22
C THR A 178 -34.13 -17.61 -10.38
N THR A 179 -33.82 -18.29 -11.48
CA THR A 179 -34.81 -18.63 -12.51
C THR A 179 -35.64 -19.83 -12.05
N GLU A 180 -36.47 -19.64 -11.01
CA GLU A 180 -37.48 -20.65 -10.66
C GLU A 180 -38.79 -20.36 -11.39
N THR A 181 -38.89 -21.06 -12.50
CA THR A 181 -40.07 -21.35 -13.31
C THR A 181 -41.31 -21.58 -12.45
N THR A 182 -42.30 -20.72 -12.64
CA THR A 182 -43.66 -20.87 -12.11
C THR A 182 -44.37 -22.05 -12.78
N PRO A 183 -45.09 -22.90 -12.01
CA PRO A 183 -46.36 -23.39 -12.49
C PRO A 183 -47.51 -22.94 -11.58
N LEU A 184 -48.49 -22.30 -12.21
CA LEU A 184 -49.79 -21.98 -11.64
C LEU A 184 -50.59 -23.26 -11.34
N LEU A 185 -51.56 -23.12 -10.43
CA LEU A 185 -52.74 -23.97 -10.17
C LEU A 185 -52.56 -25.20 -9.25
N THR A 186 -52.97 -25.07 -7.98
CA THR A 186 -54.32 -25.48 -7.53
C THR A 186 -54.42 -25.47 -5.99
N GLN A 187 -55.56 -24.95 -5.52
CA GLN A 187 -56.03 -24.76 -4.15
C GLN A 187 -55.88 -25.97 -3.21
N VAL A 188 -55.84 -25.71 -1.88
CA VAL A 188 -56.80 -26.23 -0.88
C VAL A 188 -56.48 -25.69 0.54
N PHE A 189 -57.45 -24.95 1.10
CA PHE A 189 -57.92 -24.86 2.50
C PHE A 189 -56.96 -24.43 3.63
N GLU A 190 -57.18 -23.24 4.21
CA GLU A 190 -57.90 -22.98 5.48
C GLU A 190 -57.13 -23.44 6.74
N ASN A 191 -56.75 -22.53 7.63
CA ASN A 191 -57.56 -22.27 8.85
C ASN A 191 -57.04 -21.09 9.67
N THR A 192 -57.97 -20.20 9.96
CA THR A 192 -57.93 -18.99 10.79
C THR A 192 -57.75 -19.29 12.29
N GLU A 193 -57.10 -18.35 12.97
CA GLU A 193 -57.34 -17.93 14.37
C GLU A 193 -57.54 -19.01 15.46
N TRP A 194 -56.46 -19.41 16.15
CA TRP A 194 -56.61 -20.01 17.50
C TRP A 194 -55.33 -19.93 18.35
N LYS A 195 -55.17 -18.85 19.15
CA LYS A 195 -54.43 -18.71 20.44
C LYS A 195 -54.07 -17.22 20.63
N ARG A 196 -54.71 -16.34 21.40
CA ARG A 196 -55.70 -16.44 22.50
C ARG A 196 -55.46 -17.56 23.50
N ALA A 197 -54.22 -17.70 23.96
CA ALA A 197 -53.90 -18.40 25.21
C ALA A 197 -52.48 -18.05 25.65
N ASN A 198 -52.32 -16.92 26.33
CA ASN A 198 -51.14 -16.67 27.15
C ASN A 198 -51.62 -16.56 28.62
N PRO A 199 -51.76 -17.67 29.35
CA PRO A 199 -51.96 -17.65 30.79
C PRO A 199 -50.63 -17.98 31.49
N GLY A 200 -50.21 -17.13 32.42
CA GLY A 200 -49.27 -17.53 33.47
C GLY A 200 -47.91 -16.83 33.43
N GLY A 201 -47.78 -15.82 34.27
CA GLY A 201 -46.52 -15.22 34.69
C GLY A 201 -46.73 -14.46 36.00
N ASP A 202 -47.18 -15.17 37.04
CA ASP A 202 -47.19 -14.71 38.45
C ASP A 202 -45.91 -15.23 39.14
N THR A 203 -45.09 -14.32 39.66
CA THR A 203 -44.69 -14.21 41.10
C THR A 203 -44.02 -12.86 41.33
#